data_AF-A0A3M8W299-F1
#
_entry.id   AF-A0A3M8W299-F1
#
_cell.length_a   1.000
_cell.length_b   1.000
_cell.length_c   1.000
_cell.angle_alpha   90.00
_cell.angle_beta   90.00
_cell.angle_gamma   90.00
#
_symmetry.space_group_name_H-M   'P 1'
#
loop_
_entity.id
_entity.type
_entity.pdbx_description
1 polymer ?
#
loop_
_entity_poly.entity_id
_entity_poly.type
_entity_poly.pdbx_seq_one_letter_code
_entity_poly.pdbx_strand_id
1 'polypeptide(L)'
;MLLVDIGADLVIRDGGQVVFTEGLFPVAELAHALVGWLHRSDSERGDFEFDSMSYAELGAVRIARSAKEWRVGSVFEPDTWTSPVAWEVLAAEIGQFVTSVRNDVAAIGVEPSLIPDLLTAADAV
;
A
#
# COMPACT_ATOMS: atom_id res chain seq x y z
N MET A 1 12.12 -8.24 13.54
CA MET A 1 12.47 -8.61 12.15
C MET A 1 12.72 -7.29 11.43
N LEU A 2 13.93 -7.08 10.92
CA LEU A 2 14.35 -5.80 10.33
C LEU A 2 14.13 -5.89 8.82
N LEU A 3 13.16 -5.14 8.29
CA LEU A 3 13.08 -4.91 6.85
C LEU A 3 14.35 -4.12 6.48
N VAL A 4 15.22 -4.73 5.70
CA VAL A 4 16.29 -4.01 5.00
C VAL A 4 15.59 -3.11 3.98
N ASP A 5 16.05 -1.85 3.87
CA ASP A 5 15.51 -0.81 2.99
C ASP A 5 15.39 -1.31 1.53
N ILE A 6 14.20 -1.82 1.17
CA ILE A 6 13.88 -2.29 -0.18
C ILE A 6 13.11 -1.16 -0.86
N GLY A 7 13.86 -0.36 -1.62
CA GLY A 7 13.39 0.78 -2.37
C GLY A 7 13.05 0.44 -3.83
N ALA A 8 11.99 1.03 -4.38
CA ALA A 8 11.71 1.06 -5.81
C ALA A 8 10.99 2.36 -6.22
N ASP A 9 10.85 2.60 -7.51
CA ASP A 9 10.04 3.72 -7.99
C ASP A 9 8.57 3.47 -7.65
N LEU A 10 7.96 4.33 -6.83
CA LEU A 10 6.51 4.34 -6.62
C LEU A 10 5.90 5.41 -7.51
N VAL A 11 4.83 5.06 -8.24
CA VAL A 11 4.02 6.05 -8.95
C VAL A 11 2.53 5.82 -8.68
N ILE A 12 1.86 6.82 -8.11
CA ILE A 12 0.40 6.87 -8.02
C ILE A 12 -0.10 7.65 -9.23
N ARG A 13 -1.00 7.04 -10.01
CA ARG A 13 -1.56 7.64 -11.22
C ARG A 13 -3.08 7.53 -11.23
N ASP A 14 -3.73 8.51 -11.84
CA ASP A 14 -5.13 8.46 -12.20
C ASP A 14 -5.27 8.73 -13.71
N GLY A 15 -5.59 7.68 -14.47
CA GLY A 15 -5.53 7.72 -15.94
C GLY A 15 -4.14 8.16 -16.43
N GLY A 16 -4.09 9.30 -17.13
CA GLY A 16 -2.83 9.88 -17.64
C GLY A 16 -2.10 10.80 -16.66
N GLN A 17 -2.70 11.12 -15.51
CA GLN A 17 -2.16 12.08 -14.54
C GLN A 17 -1.32 11.36 -13.48
N VAL A 18 -0.14 11.88 -13.18
CA VAL A 18 0.66 11.46 -12.02
C VAL A 18 0.15 12.22 -10.80
N VAL A 19 -0.29 11.47 -9.78
CA VAL A 19 -0.70 11.99 -8.47
C VAL A 19 0.53 12.12 -7.56
N PHE A 20 1.45 11.16 -7.62
CA PHE A 20 2.69 11.15 -6.85
C PHE A 20 3.74 10.24 -7.50
N THR A 21 5.02 10.59 -7.40
CA THR A 21 6.14 9.73 -7.84
C THR A 21 7.34 9.88 -6.91
N GLU A 22 8.05 8.79 -6.64
CA GLU A 22 9.22 8.77 -5.74
C GLU A 22 10.20 7.67 -6.16
N GLY A 23 11.52 7.93 -6.12
CA GLY A 23 12.55 7.12 -6.79
C GLY A 23 13.27 6.09 -5.91
N LEU A 24 12.99 6.06 -4.61
CA LEU A 24 13.54 5.09 -3.64
C LEU A 24 12.51 4.80 -2.54
N PHE A 25 11.30 4.45 -2.95
CA PHE A 25 10.18 4.27 -2.04
C PHE A 25 10.22 2.89 -1.35
N PRO A 26 10.01 2.78 -0.03
CA PRO A 26 10.11 1.54 0.73
C PRO A 26 8.90 0.62 0.45
N VAL A 27 8.92 -0.02 -0.72
CA VAL A 27 7.79 -0.79 -1.26
C VAL A 27 7.44 -2.02 -0.43
N ALA A 28 8.42 -2.64 0.22
CA ALA A 28 8.20 -3.80 1.09
C ALA A 28 7.46 -3.41 2.38
N GLU A 29 7.82 -2.28 2.99
CA GLU A 29 7.12 -1.72 4.16
C GLU A 29 5.67 -1.36 3.81
N LEU A 30 5.47 -0.72 2.65
CA LEU A 30 4.14 -0.38 2.17
C LEU A 30 3.28 -1.62 1.94
N ALA A 31 3.81 -2.64 1.25
CA ALA A 31 3.10 -3.90 1.02
C ALA A 31 2.69 -4.54 2.35
N HIS A 32 3.59 -4.62 3.32
CA HIS A 32 3.28 -5.14 4.66
C HIS A 32 2.16 -4.35 5.34
N ALA A 33 2.28 -3.01 5.37
CA ALA A 33 1.30 -2.13 6.02
C ALA A 33 -0.09 -2.24 5.36
N LEU A 34 -0.14 -2.30 4.03
CA LEU A 34 -1.38 -2.44 3.27
C LEU A 34 -2.07 -3.77 3.54
N VAL A 35 -1.33 -4.88 3.65
CA VAL A 35 -1.90 -6.18 4.02
C VAL A 35 -2.54 -6.11 5.40
N GLY A 36 -1.85 -5.53 6.38
CA GLY A 36 -2.39 -5.32 7.72
C GLY A 36 -3.67 -4.48 7.72
N TRP A 37 -3.71 -3.43 6.89
CA TRP A 37 -4.89 -2.59 6.72
C TRP A 37 -6.05 -3.32 6.00
N LEU A 38 -5.77 -4.13 4.97
CA LEU A 38 -6.74 -4.94 4.25
C LEU A 38 -7.41 -6.01 5.14
N HIS A 39 -6.72 -6.52 6.16
CA HIS A 39 -7.27 -7.52 7.08
C HIS A 39 -8.20 -6.95 8.17
N ARG A 40 -8.23 -5.63 8.37
CA ARG A 40 -9.17 -5.03 9.34
C ARG A 40 -10.62 -5.22 8.88
N SER A 41 -11.54 -5.36 9.83
CA SER A 41 -12.98 -5.38 9.52
C SER A 41 -13.44 -4.02 8.97
N ASP A 42 -14.55 -3.95 8.22
CA ASP A 42 -15.04 -2.66 7.69
C ASP A 42 -15.30 -1.61 8.80
N SER A 43 -15.73 -2.07 9.99
CA SER A 43 -15.93 -1.21 11.16
C SER A 43 -14.65 -0.67 11.80
N GLU A 44 -13.50 -1.32 11.57
CA GLU A 44 -12.21 -0.99 12.22
C GLU A 44 -11.16 -0.51 11.23
N ARG A 45 -11.41 -0.64 9.92
CA ARG A 45 -10.43 -0.37 8.86
C ARG A 45 -9.95 1.07 8.90
N GLY A 46 -10.89 2.01 8.95
CA GLY A 46 -10.61 3.44 8.86
C GLY A 46 -9.84 3.80 7.58
N ASP A 47 -9.32 5.02 7.56
CA ASP A 47 -8.39 5.46 6.53
C ASP A 47 -7.00 4.82 6.75
N PHE A 48 -6.20 4.78 5.69
CA PHE A 48 -4.82 4.33 5.72
C PHE A 48 -3.89 5.53 5.61
N GLU A 49 -2.89 5.58 6.49
CA GLU A 49 -1.75 6.48 6.36
C GLU A 49 -0.49 5.64 6.53
N PHE A 50 0.36 5.66 5.51
CA PHE A 50 1.60 4.89 5.53
C PHE A 50 2.60 5.51 6.51
N ASP A 51 2.89 4.77 7.57
CA ASP A 51 3.94 5.07 8.55
C ASP A 51 5.19 4.28 8.17
N SER A 52 6.15 4.98 7.59
CA SER A 52 7.39 4.42 7.05
C SER A 52 8.54 4.73 7.99
N MET A 53 9.48 3.80 8.14
CA MET A 53 10.73 4.12 8.84
C MET A 53 11.64 5.06 8.02
N SER A 54 11.44 5.12 6.71
CA SER A 54 12.25 5.93 5.79
C SER A 54 11.74 7.35 5.59
N TYR A 55 10.53 7.68 6.08
CA TYR A 55 9.97 9.05 6.01
C TYR A 55 9.68 9.57 7.41
N ALA A 56 9.88 10.88 7.61
CA ALA A 56 9.42 11.54 8.84
C ALA A 56 7.92 11.85 8.78
N GLU A 57 7.40 12.04 7.56
CA GLU A 57 6.01 12.37 7.28
C GLU A 57 5.13 11.12 7.25
N LEU A 58 4.10 11.12 8.08
CA LEU A 58 3.03 10.13 8.00
C LEU A 58 2.19 10.36 6.74
N GLY A 59 1.90 9.29 5.99
CA GLY A 59 1.04 9.37 4.82
C GLY A 59 1.79 9.69 3.52
N ALA A 60 3.02 9.24 3.36
CA ALA A 60 3.68 9.22 2.05
C ALA A 60 2.80 8.50 1.00
N VAL A 61 2.01 7.50 1.44
CA VAL A 61 0.79 7.02 0.78
C VAL A 61 -0.38 7.16 1.77
N ARG A 62 -1.49 7.73 1.29
CA ARG A 62 -2.76 7.85 2.02
C ARG A 62 -3.87 7.19 1.23
N ILE A 63 -4.78 6.52 1.94
CA ILE A 63 -6.02 6.00 1.35
C ILE A 63 -7.17 6.45 2.24
N ALA A 64 -8.11 7.20 1.67
CA ALA A 64 -9.21 7.78 2.43
C ALA A 64 -10.56 7.44 1.80
N ARG A 65 -11.58 7.25 2.65
CA ARG A 65 -12.95 7.02 2.18
C ARG A 65 -13.59 8.32 1.70
N SER A 66 -14.06 8.33 0.45
CA SER A 66 -14.87 9.37 -0.18
C SER A 66 -16.30 8.85 -0.36
N ALA A 67 -17.19 9.17 0.58
CA ALA A 67 -18.55 8.62 0.65
C ALA A 67 -18.58 7.07 0.77
N LYS A 68 -18.78 6.36 -0.35
CA LYS A 68 -18.76 4.87 -0.42
C LYS A 68 -17.58 4.31 -1.20
N GLU A 69 -16.72 5.19 -1.69
CA GLU A 69 -15.58 4.86 -2.55
C GLU A 69 -14.29 5.28 -1.85
N TRP A 70 -13.15 4.96 -2.42
CA TRP A 70 -11.83 5.20 -1.86
C TRP A 70 -10.97 6.00 -2.81
N ARG A 71 -10.09 6.83 -2.26
CA ARG A 71 -9.11 7.61 -3.03
C ARG A 71 -7.72 7.37 -2.48
N VAL A 72 -6.73 7.46 -3.36
CA VAL A 72 -5.31 7.35 -3.00
C VAL A 72 -4.65 8.71 -3.20
N GLY A 73 -3.75 9.08 -2.30
CA GLY A 73 -3.01 10.33 -2.36
C GLY A 73 -1.69 10.24 -1.61
N SER A 74 -1.01 11.37 -1.50
CA SER A 74 0.24 11.50 -0.75
C SER A 74 0.23 12.77 0.09
N VAL A 75 0.86 12.75 1.26
CA VAL A 75 1.02 13.94 2.11
C VAL A 75 1.91 15.00 1.45
N PHE A 76 2.78 14.58 0.52
CA PHE A 76 3.66 15.48 -0.24
C PHE A 76 2.91 16.32 -1.28
N GLU A 77 1.73 15.84 -1.72
CA GLU A 77 0.80 16.53 -2.61
C GLU A 77 -0.60 16.51 -1.98
N PRO A 78 -0.84 17.29 -0.89
CA PRO A 78 -1.93 17.05 0.05
C PRO A 78 -3.33 17.21 -0.57
N ASP A 79 -3.46 18.10 -1.55
CA ASP A 79 -4.70 18.41 -2.27
C ASP A 79 -4.94 17.51 -3.49
N THR A 80 -3.95 16.69 -3.87
CA THR A 80 -4.02 15.82 -5.05
C THR A 80 -4.45 14.41 -4.64
N TRP A 81 -5.55 13.96 -5.24
CA TRP A 81 -6.14 12.64 -5.00
C TRP A 81 -6.47 11.97 -6.32
N THR A 82 -6.43 10.65 -6.35
CA THR A 82 -7.07 9.88 -7.43
C THR A 82 -8.58 10.08 -7.41
N SER A 83 -9.22 9.81 -8.55
CA SER A 83 -10.66 9.59 -8.63
C SER A 83 -11.09 8.51 -7.63
N PRO A 84 -12.31 8.61 -7.06
CA PRO A 84 -12.84 7.57 -6.20
C PRO A 84 -12.97 6.23 -6.93
N VAL A 85 -12.65 5.14 -6.23
CA VAL A 85 -12.81 3.77 -6.71
C VAL A 85 -13.58 2.91 -5.72
N ALA A 86 -14.30 1.91 -6.23
CA ALA A 86 -14.98 0.93 -5.39
C ALA A 86 -13.97 0.13 -4.55
N TRP A 87 -14.40 -0.34 -3.37
CA TRP A 87 -13.57 -1.12 -2.45
C TRP A 87 -12.98 -2.36 -3.13
N GLU A 88 -13.78 -3.08 -3.92
CA GLU A 88 -13.39 -4.32 -4.58
C GLU A 88 -12.26 -4.09 -5.58
N VAL A 89 -12.29 -2.96 -6.28
CA VAL A 89 -11.24 -2.54 -7.21
C VAL A 89 -9.97 -2.21 -6.44
N LEU A 90 -10.07 -1.36 -5.41
CA LEU A 90 -8.93 -0.98 -4.59
C LEU A 90 -8.25 -2.20 -3.96
N ALA A 91 -9.03 -3.11 -3.36
CA ALA A 91 -8.51 -4.31 -2.70
C ALA A 91 -7.83 -5.26 -3.70
N ALA A 92 -8.38 -5.41 -4.91
CA ALA A 92 -7.78 -6.22 -5.96
C ALA A 92 -6.43 -5.64 -6.44
N GLU A 93 -6.36 -4.33 -6.66
CA GLU A 93 -5.13 -3.65 -7.09
C GLU A 93 -4.04 -3.71 -6.01
N ILE A 94 -4.41 -3.47 -4.74
CA ILE A 94 -3.48 -3.66 -3.61
C ILE A 94 -2.99 -5.11 -3.55
N GLY A 95 -3.87 -6.08 -3.81
CA GLY A 95 -3.49 -7.50 -3.81
C GLY A 95 -2.50 -7.88 -4.90
N GLN A 96 -2.67 -7.34 -6.10
CA GLN A 96 -1.71 -7.51 -7.19
C GLN A 96 -0.36 -6.87 -6.87
N PHE A 97 -0.39 -5.65 -6.32
CA PHE A 97 0.82 -4.96 -5.85
C PHE A 97 1.59 -5.78 -4.82
N VAL A 98 0.92 -6.24 -3.75
CA VAL A 98 1.53 -7.08 -2.70
C VAL A 98 2.13 -8.35 -3.29
N THR A 99 1.42 -9.01 -4.21
CA THR A 99 1.92 -10.21 -4.88
C THR A 99 3.19 -9.92 -5.69
N SER A 100 3.23 -8.80 -6.44
CA SER A 100 4.42 -8.39 -7.17
C SER A 100 5.60 -8.16 -6.25
N VAL A 101 5.42 -7.37 -5.18
CA VAL A 101 6.49 -7.06 -4.23
C VAL A 101 7.02 -8.34 -3.57
N ARG A 102 6.15 -9.28 -3.20
CA ARG A 102 6.58 -10.59 -2.66
C ARG A 102 7.47 -11.35 -3.63
N ASN A 103 7.12 -11.36 -4.92
CA ASN A 103 7.90 -12.03 -5.96
C ASN A 103 9.26 -11.33 -6.17
N ASP A 104 9.29 -10.00 -6.16
CA ASP A 104 10.52 -9.22 -6.31
C ASP A 104 11.47 -9.44 -5.11
N VAL A 105 10.93 -9.47 -3.89
CA VAL A 105 11.67 -9.80 -2.67
C VAL A 105 12.25 -11.22 -2.73
N ALA A 106 11.47 -12.19 -3.21
CA ALA A 106 11.94 -13.55 -3.42
C ALA A 106 13.11 -13.61 -4.43
N ALA A 107 13.00 -12.85 -5.53
CA ALA A 107 13.97 -12.84 -6.62
C ALA A 107 15.35 -12.33 -6.19
N ILE A 108 15.41 -11.42 -5.20
CA ILE A 108 16.66 -10.90 -4.63
C ILE A 108 17.21 -11.78 -3.48
N GLY A 109 16.61 -12.94 -3.22
CA GLY A 109 17.06 -13.91 -2.22
C GLY A 109 16.64 -13.58 -0.78
N VAL A 110 15.66 -12.69 -0.61
CA VAL A 110 15.08 -12.35 0.70
C VAL A 110 13.83 -13.19 0.93
N GLU A 111 13.63 -13.64 2.17
CA GLU A 111 12.46 -14.43 2.57
C GLU A 111 11.14 -13.66 2.35
N PRO A 112 10.20 -14.14 1.52
CA PRO A 112 8.96 -13.41 1.21
C PRO A 112 7.97 -13.34 2.38
N SER A 113 8.16 -14.19 3.40
CA SER A 113 7.35 -14.21 4.63
C SER A 113 7.45 -12.92 5.45
N LEU A 114 8.40 -12.03 5.11
CA LEU A 114 8.47 -10.66 5.63
C LEU A 114 7.24 -9.82 5.28
N ILE A 115 6.61 -10.10 4.14
CA ILE A 115 5.32 -9.52 3.76
C ILE A 115 4.29 -10.63 4.04
N PRO A 116 3.14 -10.39 4.69
CA PRO A 116 2.15 -11.44 4.88
C PRO A 116 1.45 -11.75 3.55
N ASP A 117 0.96 -12.98 3.38
CA ASP A 117 0.12 -13.32 2.22
C ASP A 117 -1.32 -12.89 2.51
N LEU A 118 -2.04 -12.49 1.47
CA LEU A 118 -3.46 -12.16 1.55
C LEU A 118 -4.31 -13.43 1.76
N LEU A 119 -3.81 -14.61 1.38
CA LEU A 119 -4.49 -15.89 1.61
C LEU A 119 -4.41 -16.37 3.07
N THR A 120 -3.40 -15.97 3.83
CA THR A 120 -3.15 -16.52 5.19
C THR A 120 -4.06 -15.98 6.30
N ALA A 121 -4.89 -14.96 6.07
CA ALA A 121 -5.82 -14.43 7.08
C ALA A 121 -7.25 -14.96 6.97
N ALA A 122 -7.59 -15.68 5.90
CA ALA A 122 -8.93 -16.24 5.71
C ALA A 122 -9.16 -17.56 6.48
N ASP A 123 -8.09 -18.19 6.98
CA ASP A 123 -8.14 -19.51 7.65
C ASP A 123 -8.07 -19.44 9.19
N ALA A 124 -8.21 -18.25 9.79
CA ALA A 124 -8.39 -18.09 11.23
C ALA A 124 -9.88 -17.90 11.55
N VAL A 125 -10.68 -18.95 11.35
CA VAL A 125 -12.06 -19.10 11.87
C VAL A 125 -12.06 -20.14 12.98
#